data_AF-A0A8S0FHR3-F1
#
_entry.id   AF-A0A8S0FHR3-F1
#
_cell.length_a   1.000
_cell.length_b   1.000
_cell.length_c   1.000
_cell.angle_alpha   90.00
_cell.angle_beta   90.00
_cell.angle_gamma   90.00
#
_symmetry.space_group_name_H-M   'P 1'
#
loop_
_entity.id
_entity.type
_entity.pdbx_description
1 polymer ?
#
loop_
_entity_poly.entity_id
_entity_poly.type
_entity_poly.pdbx_seq_one_letter_code
_entity_poly.pdbx_strand_id
1 'polypeptide(L)'
;MRPAGRSNNQVRPVTLTRTPRSNYTKHAEGSVLVEFGDTKVLCTASIEEGVPRFLKGQGQGWITAEYGMLPRSTHTRNAREAAKGKQGGRTMEIQRLIARALRAAVDLKALGEFTITLDCDVLQADGGTRTASITGACVALADALQKLVENGKLKTNPMKGMVAAVSVGIVNGEAVCDLEYVEVHQFAITTELCRRDRHERSDDRRRAYH
;
A
#
# COMPACT_ATOMS: atom_id res chain seq x y z
N MET A 1 26.55 -12.96 -5.30
CA MET A 1 25.46 -13.95 -5.20
C MET A 1 24.40 -13.38 -4.28
N ARG A 2 23.14 -13.28 -4.73
CA ARG A 2 22.06 -12.69 -3.93
C ARG A 2 21.72 -13.56 -2.71
N PRO A 3 21.22 -12.98 -1.61
CA PRO A 3 20.68 -13.75 -0.50
C PRO A 3 19.65 -14.79 -0.98
N ALA A 4 19.64 -15.95 -0.34
CA ALA A 4 18.81 -17.10 -0.70
C ALA A 4 18.96 -17.62 -2.15
N GLY A 5 20.01 -17.22 -2.88
CA GLY A 5 20.27 -17.68 -4.25
C GLY A 5 19.27 -17.15 -5.30
N ARG A 6 18.56 -16.06 -5.02
CA ARG A 6 17.56 -15.48 -5.94
C ARG A 6 18.21 -14.96 -7.23
N SER A 7 17.49 -15.05 -8.35
CA SER A 7 17.90 -14.37 -9.60
C SER A 7 17.66 -12.85 -9.51
N ASN A 8 18.28 -12.08 -10.40
CA ASN A 8 18.21 -10.62 -10.38
C ASN A 8 16.79 -10.06 -10.60
N ASN A 9 15.96 -10.75 -11.36
CA ASN A 9 14.57 -10.37 -11.64
C ASN A 9 13.54 -11.03 -10.71
N GLN A 10 13.97 -11.86 -9.76
CA GLN A 10 13.09 -12.60 -8.87
C GLN A 10 12.76 -11.78 -7.61
N VAL A 11 11.46 -11.55 -7.41
CA VAL A 11 10.90 -11.00 -6.17
C VAL A 11 10.96 -12.04 -5.04
N ARG A 12 10.98 -11.58 -3.78
CA ARG A 12 10.80 -12.47 -2.62
C ARG A 12 9.40 -13.09 -2.63
N PRO A 13 9.17 -14.18 -1.88
CA PRO A 13 7.82 -14.67 -1.65
C PRO A 13 6.91 -13.55 -1.12
N VAL A 14 5.77 -13.35 -1.78
CA VAL A 14 4.77 -12.36 -1.39
C VAL A 14 3.54 -13.08 -0.85
N THR A 15 3.20 -12.81 0.41
CA THR A 15 1.97 -13.32 1.05
C THR A 15 1.08 -12.14 1.42
N LEU A 16 -0.19 -12.23 1.06
CA LEU A 16 -1.23 -11.29 1.47
C LEU A 16 -2.22 -12.04 2.35
N THR A 17 -2.06 -11.92 3.66
CA THR A 17 -2.93 -12.60 4.62
C THR A 17 -4.18 -11.76 4.86
N ARG A 18 -5.30 -12.29 4.39
CA ARG A 18 -6.68 -11.88 4.62
C ARG A 18 -7.48 -13.15 4.84
N THR A 19 -8.44 -13.18 5.79
CA THR A 19 -9.25 -14.39 5.96
C THR A 19 -10.51 -14.30 5.09
N PRO A 20 -11.03 -15.41 4.54
CA PRO A 20 -12.16 -15.38 3.59
C PRO A 20 -13.48 -14.80 4.15
N ARG A 21 -13.57 -14.60 5.47
CA ARG A 21 -14.76 -14.04 6.15
C ARG A 21 -14.45 -12.81 7.03
N SER A 22 -13.18 -12.43 7.17
CA SER A 22 -12.74 -11.34 8.04
C SER A 22 -11.43 -10.76 7.56
N ASN A 23 -11.32 -9.45 7.71
CA ASN A 23 -10.06 -8.73 7.66
C ASN A 23 -9.05 -9.31 8.67
N TYR A 24 -7.76 -9.06 8.44
CA TYR A 24 -6.70 -9.48 9.37
C TYR A 24 -6.94 -8.93 10.79
N THR A 25 -7.36 -7.67 10.90
CA THR A 25 -7.92 -7.09 12.12
C THR A 25 -9.44 -6.99 12.04
N LYS A 26 -10.13 -7.18 13.16
CA LYS A 26 -11.60 -7.24 13.20
C LYS A 26 -12.30 -5.92 12.87
N HIS A 27 -11.69 -4.80 13.27
CA HIS A 27 -12.40 -3.52 13.36
C HIS A 27 -12.33 -2.66 12.10
N ALA A 28 -11.21 -2.70 11.38
CA ALA A 28 -11.04 -1.88 10.18
C ALA A 28 -11.97 -2.34 9.06
N GLU A 29 -12.43 -1.42 8.21
CA GLU A 29 -13.22 -1.74 7.03
C GLU A 29 -12.41 -2.58 6.03
N GLY A 30 -11.10 -2.34 5.90
CA GLY A 30 -10.18 -3.22 5.20
C GLY A 30 -8.94 -3.50 6.06
N SER A 31 -8.43 -4.73 6.07
CA SER A 31 -7.15 -4.98 6.76
C SER A 31 -6.43 -6.25 6.29
N VAL A 32 -5.12 -6.09 6.08
CA VAL A 32 -4.23 -7.05 5.42
C VAL A 32 -2.89 -7.07 6.14
N LEU A 33 -2.38 -8.27 6.43
CA LEU A 33 -0.97 -8.45 6.72
C LEU A 33 -0.25 -8.80 5.40
N VAL A 34 0.62 -7.92 4.94
CA VAL A 34 1.47 -8.15 3.75
C VAL A 34 2.86 -8.57 4.18
N GLU A 35 3.39 -9.61 3.53
CA GLU A 35 4.71 -10.16 3.78
C GLU A 35 5.49 -10.23 2.47
N PHE A 36 6.65 -9.57 2.41
CA PHE A 36 7.62 -9.63 1.30
C PHE A 36 8.89 -10.26 1.86
N GLY A 37 8.99 -11.58 1.76
CA GLY A 37 9.95 -12.36 2.56
C GLY A 37 9.79 -12.05 4.05
N ASP A 38 10.86 -11.58 4.69
CA ASP A 38 10.86 -11.24 6.11
C ASP A 38 10.32 -9.84 6.43
N THR A 39 9.96 -9.03 5.44
CA THR A 39 9.29 -7.75 5.67
C THR A 39 7.81 -7.96 5.89
N LYS A 40 7.30 -7.56 7.06
CA LYS A 40 5.89 -7.72 7.45
C LYS A 40 5.27 -6.38 7.82
N VAL A 41 4.19 -6.02 7.13
CA VAL A 41 3.45 -4.77 7.36
C VAL A 41 1.97 -5.06 7.55
N LEU A 42 1.40 -4.57 8.65
CA LEU A 42 -0.04 -4.52 8.83
C LEU A 42 -0.58 -3.27 8.15
N CYS A 43 -1.48 -3.45 7.19
CA CYS A 43 -2.15 -2.36 6.50
C CYS A 43 -3.64 -2.37 6.87
N THR A 44 -4.15 -1.29 7.44
CA THR A 44 -5.58 -1.12 7.73
C THR A 44 -6.14 0.05 6.94
N ALA A 45 -7.41 -0.06 6.56
CA ALA A 45 -8.17 0.99 5.90
C ALA A 45 -9.40 1.30 6.75
N SER A 46 -9.44 2.54 7.25
CA SER A 46 -10.51 3.06 8.10
C SER A 46 -11.31 4.10 7.32
N ILE A 47 -12.64 4.04 7.42
CA ILE A 47 -13.54 4.92 6.66
C ILE A 47 -14.23 5.91 7.61
N GLU A 48 -14.12 7.19 7.28
CA GLU A 48 -14.77 8.28 8.00
C GLU A 48 -15.72 9.05 7.07
N GLU A 49 -16.92 9.36 7.58
CA GLU A 49 -17.84 10.26 6.90
C GLU A 49 -17.32 11.71 7.01
N GLY A 50 -17.24 12.40 5.88
CA GLY A 50 -16.70 13.75 5.77
C GLY A 50 -15.30 13.80 5.16
N VAL A 51 -14.84 15.03 4.93
CA VAL A 51 -13.58 15.33 4.25
C VAL A 51 -12.82 16.46 4.97
N PRO A 52 -11.49 16.59 4.75
CA PRO A 52 -10.75 17.73 5.25
C PRO A 52 -11.39 19.07 4.87
N ARG A 53 -11.21 20.09 5.72
CA ARG A 53 -11.85 21.41 5.54
C ARG A 53 -11.68 22.02 4.15
N PHE A 54 -10.53 21.80 3.51
CA PHE A 54 -10.24 22.35 2.18
C PHE A 54 -10.97 21.64 1.03
N LEU A 55 -11.64 20.50 1.27
CA LEU A 55 -12.45 19.74 0.30
C LEU A 55 -13.94 19.76 0.60
N LYS A 56 -14.36 20.30 1.74
CA LYS A 56 -15.75 20.30 2.16
C LYS A 56 -16.63 21.02 1.14
N GLY A 57 -17.71 20.37 0.70
CA GLY A 57 -18.64 20.92 -0.29
C GLY A 57 -18.19 20.77 -1.75
N GLN A 58 -17.02 20.18 -2.01
CA GLN A 58 -16.54 19.93 -3.37
C GLN A 58 -17.04 18.60 -3.94
N GLY A 59 -17.74 17.78 -3.14
CA GLY A 59 -18.24 16.47 -3.56
C GLY A 59 -17.12 15.49 -3.94
N GLN A 60 -15.94 15.67 -3.36
CA GLN A 60 -14.76 14.87 -3.64
C GLN A 60 -14.19 14.28 -2.35
N GLY A 61 -13.95 12.98 -2.36
CA GLY A 61 -13.39 12.24 -1.25
C GLY A 61 -11.90 12.42 -1.10
N TRP A 62 -11.39 11.89 0.01
CA TRP A 62 -9.98 12.01 0.36
C TRP A 62 -9.39 10.68 0.77
N ILE A 63 -8.14 10.45 0.38
CA ILE A 63 -7.36 9.31 0.85
C ILE A 63 -6.08 9.85 1.44
N THR A 64 -5.78 9.45 2.68
CA THR A 64 -4.56 9.77 3.39
C THR A 64 -3.92 8.49 3.93
N ALA A 65 -2.67 8.59 4.40
CA ALA A 65 -1.98 7.44 4.96
C ALA A 65 -1.09 7.87 6.14
N GLU A 66 -1.02 6.99 7.13
CA GLU A 66 -0.08 7.03 8.23
C GLU A 66 0.88 5.84 8.11
N TYR A 67 2.14 6.05 8.50
CA TYR A 67 3.17 5.03 8.42
C TYR A 67 3.92 5.00 9.72
N GLY A 68 3.95 3.83 10.34
CA GLY A 68 4.61 3.58 11.61
C GLY A 68 5.61 2.45 11.47
N MET A 69 6.74 2.57 12.16
CA MET A 69 7.62 1.43 12.39
C MET A 69 7.63 1.11 13.88
N LEU A 70 7.33 -0.15 14.23
CA LEU A 70 7.43 -0.57 15.62
C LEU A 70 8.89 -0.42 16.11
N PRO A 71 9.12 -0.06 17.39
CA PRO A 71 10.45 0.11 17.96
C PRO A 71 11.43 -1.04 17.68
N ARG A 72 10.93 -2.27 17.57
CA ARG A 72 11.74 -3.47 17.34
C ARG A 72 11.43 -4.16 16.00
N SER A 73 11.00 -3.39 15.01
CA SER A 73 10.81 -3.89 13.64
C SER A 73 12.15 -4.10 12.90
N THR A 74 13.22 -3.41 13.32
CA THR A 74 14.58 -3.53 12.75
C THR A 74 15.55 -4.22 13.72
N HIS A 75 16.74 -4.59 13.23
CA HIS A 75 17.80 -5.22 14.04
C HIS A 75 18.15 -4.43 15.31
N THR A 76 18.21 -3.09 15.21
CA THR A 76 18.41 -2.18 16.34
C THR A 76 17.08 -1.55 16.76
N ARG A 77 16.95 -1.25 18.05
CA ARG A 77 15.71 -0.70 18.59
C ARG A 77 15.64 0.79 18.26
N ASN A 78 14.59 1.20 17.57
CA ASN A 78 14.27 2.60 17.34
C ASN A 78 13.42 3.14 18.50
N ALA A 79 13.66 4.38 18.91
CA ALA A 79 12.78 5.05 19.85
C ALA A 79 11.45 5.40 19.15
N ARG A 80 10.32 5.20 19.84
CA ARG A 80 8.98 5.52 19.33
C ARG A 80 8.89 7.01 19.02
N GLU A 81 8.35 7.37 17.85
CA GLU A 81 8.25 8.78 17.43
C GLU A 81 7.38 9.62 18.36
N ALA A 82 6.31 9.03 18.92
CA ALA A 82 5.49 9.67 19.95
C ALA A 82 6.31 10.15 21.17
N ALA A 83 7.32 9.37 21.60
CA ALA A 83 8.20 9.75 22.71
C ALA A 83 9.16 10.91 22.36
N LYS A 84 9.37 11.17 21.06
CA LYS A 84 10.16 12.30 20.56
C LYS A 84 9.31 13.55 20.30
N GLY A 85 7.99 13.44 20.44
CA GLY A 85 7.04 14.55 20.23
C GLY A 85 6.86 14.99 18.77
N LYS A 86 7.50 14.33 17.79
CA LYS A 86 7.36 14.64 16.37
C LYS A 86 7.66 13.45 15.46
N GLN A 87 6.98 13.38 14.32
CA GLN A 87 7.29 12.44 13.24
C GLN A 87 8.58 12.83 12.52
N GLY A 88 9.39 11.83 12.12
CA GLY A 88 10.60 12.03 11.34
C GLY A 88 10.31 12.41 9.89
N GLY A 89 11.28 13.07 9.23
CA GLY A 89 11.19 13.47 7.82
C GLY A 89 10.90 12.29 6.88
N ARG A 90 11.59 11.16 7.08
CA ARG A 90 11.42 9.92 6.32
C ARG A 90 10.02 9.33 6.47
N THR A 91 9.48 9.32 7.69
CA THR A 91 8.12 8.84 7.96
C THR A 91 7.10 9.67 7.18
N MET A 92 7.20 11.00 7.26
CA MET A 92 6.30 11.90 6.53
C MET A 92 6.43 11.76 5.01
N GLU A 93 7.63 11.52 4.48
CA GLU A 93 7.84 11.26 3.05
C GLU A 93 7.11 9.99 2.59
N ILE A 94 7.25 8.90 3.34
CA ILE A 94 6.62 7.61 3.04
C ILE A 94 5.08 7.72 3.13
N GLN A 95 4.55 8.39 4.16
CA GLN A 95 3.11 8.67 4.28
C GLN A 95 2.56 9.37 3.03
N ARG A 96 3.25 10.42 2.59
CA ARG A 96 2.85 11.16 1.38
C ARG A 96 2.95 10.28 0.13
N LEU A 97 3.96 9.43 0.04
CA LEU A 97 4.14 8.51 -1.09
C LEU A 97 3.00 7.49 -1.18
N ILE A 98 2.68 6.81 -0.08
CA ILE A 98 1.56 5.84 -0.01
C ILE A 98 0.26 6.53 -0.40
N ALA A 99 -0.05 7.67 0.22
CA ALA A 99 -1.29 8.40 -0.04
C ALA A 99 -1.39 8.87 -1.51
N ARG A 100 -0.28 9.34 -2.11
CA ARG A 100 -0.26 9.73 -3.53
C ARG A 100 -0.50 8.54 -4.45
N ALA A 101 0.15 7.40 -4.20
CA ALA A 101 0.00 6.20 -5.01
C ALA A 101 -1.45 5.70 -5.00
N LEU A 102 -2.08 5.65 -3.83
CA LEU A 102 -3.44 5.15 -3.67
C LEU A 102 -4.50 6.13 -4.20
N ARG A 103 -4.32 7.44 -4.03
CA ARG A 103 -5.22 8.44 -4.67
C ARG A 103 -5.26 8.32 -6.18
N ALA A 104 -4.14 7.95 -6.81
CA ALA A 104 -4.15 7.71 -8.25
C ALA A 104 -5.06 6.53 -8.61
N ALA A 105 -5.12 5.51 -7.76
CA ALA A 105 -5.84 4.26 -7.97
C ALA A 105 -7.38 4.38 -7.81
N VAL A 106 -7.89 5.51 -7.31
CA VAL A 106 -9.31 5.70 -6.99
C VAL A 106 -9.90 6.89 -7.74
N ASP A 107 -11.19 6.82 -8.09
CA ASP A 107 -11.98 7.98 -8.46
C ASP A 107 -12.46 8.73 -7.21
N LEU A 108 -11.74 9.80 -6.85
CA LEU A 108 -12.08 10.58 -5.67
C LEU A 108 -13.43 11.31 -5.79
N LYS A 109 -13.94 11.57 -7.00
CA LYS A 109 -15.29 12.14 -7.14
C LYS A 109 -16.35 11.09 -6.90
N ALA A 110 -16.18 9.89 -7.45
CA ALA A 110 -17.10 8.78 -7.22
C ALA A 110 -17.06 8.27 -5.76
N LEU A 111 -15.95 8.48 -5.05
CA LEU A 111 -15.85 8.22 -3.61
C LEU A 111 -16.80 9.09 -2.78
N GLY A 112 -17.22 10.27 -3.26
CA GLY A 112 -18.07 11.19 -2.49
C GLY A 112 -17.35 11.74 -1.25
N GLU A 113 -18.07 12.39 -0.33
CA GLU A 113 -17.47 13.03 0.85
C GLU A 113 -17.12 12.02 1.97
N PHE A 114 -16.25 11.06 1.64
CA PHE A 114 -15.64 10.14 2.59
C PHE A 114 -14.13 10.34 2.63
N THR A 115 -13.57 10.14 3.81
CA THR A 115 -12.12 10.06 4.01
C THR A 115 -11.74 8.63 4.32
N ILE A 116 -10.76 8.10 3.60
CA ILE A 116 -10.16 6.80 3.91
C ILE A 116 -8.73 7.02 4.41
N THR A 117 -8.46 6.57 5.62
CA THR A 117 -7.14 6.61 6.24
C THR A 117 -6.51 5.22 6.16
N LEU A 118 -5.31 5.16 5.59
CA LEU A 118 -4.54 3.93 5.47
C LEU A 118 -3.41 3.93 6.51
N ASP A 119 -3.51 3.09 7.52
CA ASP A 119 -2.46 2.92 8.51
C ASP A 119 -1.56 1.76 8.10
N CYS A 120 -0.26 2.04 7.95
CA CYS A 120 0.74 1.08 7.53
C CYS A 120 1.76 0.89 8.66
N ASP A 121 1.54 -0.12 9.50
CA ASP A 121 2.38 -0.45 10.64
C ASP A 121 3.37 -1.56 10.31
N VAL A 122 4.65 -1.22 10.27
CA VAL A 122 5.73 -2.18 10.03
C VAL A 122 5.99 -2.96 11.32
N LEU A 123 5.68 -4.25 11.26
CA LEU A 123 5.90 -5.21 12.33
C LEU A 123 7.33 -5.76 12.30
N GLN A 124 7.82 -6.05 11.08
CA GLN A 124 9.18 -6.54 10.84
C GLN A 124 9.72 -5.94 9.54
N ALA A 125 10.98 -5.49 9.54
CA ALA A 125 11.60 -4.78 8.43
C ALA A 125 12.88 -5.49 7.97
N ASP A 126 12.86 -5.93 6.72
CA ASP A 126 14.01 -6.49 6.01
C ASP A 126 14.12 -5.90 4.59
N GLY A 127 13.97 -4.58 4.48
CA GLY A 127 14.02 -3.87 3.19
C GLY A 127 12.71 -3.90 2.39
N GLY A 128 12.42 -2.82 1.65
CA GLY A 128 11.18 -2.71 0.87
C GLY A 128 9.90 -2.47 1.69
N THR A 129 9.99 -2.00 2.94
CA THR A 129 8.82 -1.79 3.82
C THR A 129 7.77 -0.86 3.19
N ARG A 130 8.21 0.25 2.60
CA ARG A 130 7.35 1.23 1.91
C ARG A 130 6.60 0.63 0.71
N THR A 131 7.24 -0.25 -0.07
CA THR A 131 6.64 -0.85 -1.27
C THR A 131 5.69 -1.98 -0.89
N ALA A 132 6.02 -2.72 0.17
CA ALA A 132 5.09 -3.63 0.82
C ALA A 132 3.86 -2.87 1.35
N SER A 133 4.04 -1.74 2.04
CA SER A 133 2.94 -0.88 2.52
C SER A 133 2.00 -0.44 1.41
N ILE A 134 2.53 0.05 0.27
CA ILE A 134 1.68 0.46 -0.88
C ILE A 134 0.85 -0.72 -1.38
N THR A 135 1.48 -1.88 -1.55
CA THR A 135 0.81 -3.09 -2.08
C THR A 135 -0.27 -3.60 -1.12
N GLY A 136 0.05 -3.73 0.17
CA GLY A 136 -0.89 -4.16 1.21
C GLY A 136 -2.03 -3.17 1.42
N ALA A 137 -1.73 -1.87 1.46
CA ALA A 137 -2.73 -0.82 1.64
C ALA A 137 -3.67 -0.70 0.43
N CYS A 138 -3.21 -0.97 -0.79
CA CYS A 138 -4.09 -0.98 -1.96
C CYS A 138 -5.17 -2.05 -1.84
N VAL A 139 -4.83 -3.22 -1.32
CA VAL A 139 -5.78 -4.32 -1.22
C VAL A 139 -6.64 -4.23 0.05
N ALA A 140 -6.14 -3.61 1.13
CA ALA A 140 -7.00 -3.16 2.24
C ALA A 140 -8.00 -2.07 1.78
N LEU A 141 -7.56 -1.10 0.96
CA LEU A 141 -8.41 -0.06 0.41
C LEU A 141 -9.53 -0.65 -0.47
N ALA A 142 -9.20 -1.63 -1.31
CA ALA A 142 -10.19 -2.31 -2.14
C ALA A 142 -11.31 -2.96 -1.29
N ASP A 143 -10.95 -3.61 -0.19
CA ASP A 143 -11.92 -4.22 0.73
C ASP A 143 -12.79 -3.15 1.43
N ALA A 144 -12.19 -2.04 1.86
CA ALA A 144 -12.91 -0.92 2.46
C ALA A 144 -13.93 -0.30 1.48
N LEU A 145 -13.53 -0.07 0.23
CA LEU A 145 -14.42 0.44 -0.81
C LEU A 145 -15.56 -0.54 -1.11
N GLN A 146 -15.27 -1.83 -1.12
CA GLN A 146 -16.28 -2.87 -1.31
C GLN A 146 -17.32 -2.85 -0.18
N LYS A 147 -16.89 -2.69 1.09
CA LYS A 147 -17.81 -2.53 2.22
C LYS A 147 -18.72 -1.31 2.10
N LEU A 148 -18.22 -0.18 1.57
CA LEU A 148 -19.06 0.99 1.31
C LEU A 148 -20.15 0.72 0.28
N VAL A 149 -19.83 -0.08 -0.75
CA VAL A 149 -20.81 -0.49 -1.76
C VAL A 149 -21.84 -1.45 -1.16
N GLU A 150 -21.39 -2.46 -0.42
CA GLU A 150 -22.26 -3.45 0.23
C GLU A 150 -23.21 -2.82 1.25
N ASN A 151 -22.75 -1.79 1.96
CA ASN A 151 -23.57 -1.03 2.89
C ASN A 151 -24.47 0.02 2.19
N GLY A 152 -24.48 0.08 0.86
CA GLY A 152 -25.30 1.00 0.08
C GLY A 152 -24.91 2.48 0.18
N LYS A 153 -23.74 2.79 0.79
CA LYS A 153 -23.22 4.15 0.94
C LYS A 153 -22.64 4.68 -0.38
N LEU A 154 -22.13 3.79 -1.22
CA LEU A 154 -21.70 4.09 -2.59
C LEU A 154 -22.52 3.28 -3.60
N LYS A 155 -22.87 3.90 -4.72
CA LYS A 155 -23.60 3.21 -5.80
C LYS A 155 -22.72 2.22 -6.56
N THR A 156 -21.44 2.54 -6.72
CA THR A 156 -20.47 1.76 -7.50
C THR A 156 -19.10 1.84 -6.85
N ASN A 157 -18.28 0.80 -7.00
CA ASN A 157 -16.93 0.79 -6.48
C ASN A 157 -16.06 1.84 -7.24
N PRO A 158 -15.46 2.84 -6.56
CA PRO A 158 -14.71 3.90 -7.21
C PRO A 158 -13.26 3.49 -7.58
N MET A 159 -12.87 2.24 -7.36
CA MET A 159 -11.53 1.75 -7.69
C MET A 159 -11.29 1.75 -9.21
N LYS A 160 -10.24 2.45 -9.67
CA LYS A 160 -9.85 2.53 -11.09
C LYS A 160 -8.95 1.38 -11.53
N GLY A 161 -8.27 0.73 -10.60
CA GLY A 161 -7.36 -0.38 -10.86
C GLY A 161 -6.39 -0.60 -9.70
N MET A 162 -5.89 -1.82 -9.56
CA MET A 162 -4.98 -2.18 -8.47
C MET A 162 -3.62 -1.52 -8.65
N VAL A 163 -3.00 -1.17 -7.53
CA VAL A 163 -1.65 -0.61 -7.45
C VAL A 163 -0.78 -1.53 -6.61
N ALA A 164 0.38 -1.90 -7.15
CA ALA A 164 1.44 -2.60 -6.43
C ALA A 164 2.75 -1.85 -6.61
N ALA A 165 3.65 -1.99 -5.64
CA ALA A 165 4.97 -1.38 -5.67
C ALA A 165 6.06 -2.42 -5.37
N VAL A 166 7.20 -2.28 -6.04
CA VAL A 166 8.41 -3.07 -5.79
C VAL A 166 9.62 -2.16 -5.82
N SER A 167 10.61 -2.46 -4.97
CA SER A 167 11.89 -1.77 -4.99
C SER A 167 12.78 -2.37 -6.08
N VAL A 168 13.52 -1.54 -6.80
CA VAL A 168 14.56 -1.97 -7.73
C VAL A 168 15.83 -1.15 -7.49
N GLY A 169 16.99 -1.72 -7.74
CA GLY A 169 18.24 -0.96 -7.69
C GLY A 169 19.42 -1.68 -8.32
N ILE A 170 20.58 -1.03 -8.29
CA ILE A 170 21.82 -1.56 -8.85
C ILE A 170 22.68 -2.11 -7.71
N VAL A 171 23.05 -3.39 -7.79
CA VAL A 171 23.94 -4.06 -6.82
C VAL A 171 25.10 -4.65 -7.60
N ASN A 172 26.33 -4.26 -7.28
CA ASN A 172 27.55 -4.69 -7.98
C ASN A 172 27.48 -4.53 -9.52
N GLY A 173 26.88 -3.44 -9.99
CA GLY A 173 26.74 -3.15 -11.43
C GLY A 173 25.57 -3.85 -12.12
N GLU A 174 24.80 -4.68 -11.42
CA GLU A 174 23.66 -5.40 -11.98
C GLU A 174 22.33 -4.84 -11.46
N ALA A 175 21.33 -4.76 -12.34
CA ALA A 175 19.98 -4.35 -11.96
C ALA A 175 19.27 -5.50 -11.23
N VAL A 176 18.75 -5.21 -10.04
CA VAL A 176 18.17 -6.17 -9.10
C VAL A 176 16.78 -5.72 -8.65
N CYS A 177 15.84 -6.67 -8.61
CA CYS A 177 14.48 -6.49 -8.14
C CYS A 177 14.31 -6.97 -6.70
N ASP A 178 13.49 -6.23 -5.95
CA ASP A 178 13.09 -6.47 -4.57
C ASP A 178 14.28 -6.67 -3.61
N LEU A 179 14.85 -5.53 -3.20
CA LEU A 179 16.06 -5.41 -2.40
C LEU A 179 15.79 -5.75 -0.92
N GLU A 180 16.54 -6.69 -0.37
CA GLU A 180 16.62 -6.97 1.08
C GLU A 180 17.41 -5.89 1.83
N TYR A 181 17.30 -5.83 3.16
CA TYR A 181 18.01 -4.81 3.96
C TYR A 181 19.52 -4.80 3.68
N VAL A 182 20.12 -5.98 3.50
CA VAL A 182 21.55 -6.16 3.18
C VAL A 182 21.92 -5.60 1.81
N GLU A 183 21.01 -5.65 0.83
CA GLU A 183 21.23 -5.17 -0.53
C GLU A 183 21.06 -3.64 -0.61
N VAL A 184 20.14 -3.07 0.18
CA VAL A 184 19.89 -1.61 0.25
C VAL A 184 21.11 -0.82 0.74
N HIS A 185 21.96 -1.41 1.58
CA HIS A 185 23.14 -0.75 2.14
C HIS A 185 24.36 -0.71 1.20
N GLN A 186 24.35 -1.45 0.09
CA GLN A 186 25.50 -1.62 -0.81
C GLN A 186 25.45 -0.73 -2.07
N PHE A 187 25.22 0.58 -1.94
CA PHE A 187 25.18 1.52 -3.07
C PHE A 187 24.09 1.25 -4.12
N ALA A 188 22.83 1.06 -3.67
CA ALA A 188 21.69 0.89 -4.56
C ALA A 188 21.03 2.24 -4.93
N ILE A 189 21.04 2.63 -6.21
CA ILE A 189 20.08 3.62 -6.74
C ILE A 189 18.70 2.97 -6.67
N THR A 190 17.88 3.37 -5.72
CA THR A 190 16.57 2.74 -5.49
C THR A 190 15.47 3.49 -6.24
N THR A 191 14.71 2.80 -7.09
CA THR A 191 13.45 3.31 -7.69
C THR A 191 12.29 2.41 -7.28
N GLU A 192 11.10 2.99 -7.17
CA GLU A 192 9.88 2.29 -6.81
C GLU A 192 8.94 2.28 -8.01
N LEU A 193 8.62 1.10 -8.53
CA LEU A 193 7.69 0.98 -9.65
C LEU A 193 6.27 0.78 -9.12
N CYS A 194 5.46 1.83 -9.18
CA CYS A 194 4.03 1.78 -8.87
C CYS A 194 3.23 1.56 -10.16
N ARG A 195 2.81 0.33 -10.44
CA ARG A 195 2.07 0.01 -11.69
C ARG A 195 0.58 -0.15 -11.39
N ARG A 196 -0.25 0.51 -12.21
CA ARG A 196 -1.69 0.27 -12.22
C ARG A 196 -2.01 -0.84 -13.21
N ASP A 197 -2.78 -1.82 -12.79
CA ASP A 197 -3.38 -2.75 -13.75
C ASP A 197 -4.49 -2.03 -14.53
N ARG A 198 -4.37 -1.95 -15.85
CA ARG A 198 -5.44 -1.42 -16.70
C ARG A 198 -6.37 -2.58 -16.96
N HIS A 199 -7.43 -2.67 -16.16
CA HIS A 199 -8.57 -3.52 -16.53
C HIS A 199 -9.26 -2.86 -17.74
N GLU A 200 -8.80 -3.19 -18.95
CA GLU A 200 -9.66 -3.07 -20.13
C GLU A 200 -10.86 -3.99 -19.86
N ARG A 201 -12.02 -3.38 -19.61
CA ARG A 201 -13.27 -4.13 -19.62
C ARG A 201 -13.36 -4.80 -20.99
N SER A 202 -13.26 -6.12 -21.00
CA SER A 202 -13.48 -6.95 -22.19
C SER A 202 -14.97 -7.06 -22.50
N ASP A 203 -15.65 -5.91 -22.60
CA ASP A 203 -17.07 -5.77 -22.95
C ASP A 203 -17.23 -5.13 -24.34
N ASP A 204 -16.47 -5.58 -25.36
CA ASP A 204 -16.78 -5.17 -26.74
C ASP A 204 -16.27 -6.10 -27.87
N ARG A 205 -16.35 -7.43 -27.70
CA ARG A 205 -16.17 -8.38 -28.84
C ARG A 205 -17.08 -9.60 -28.77
N ARG A 206 -18.39 -9.38 -28.72
CA ARG A 206 -19.40 -10.38 -29.16
C ARG A 206 -20.63 -9.71 -29.78
N ARG A 207 -20.44 -8.82 -30.76
CA ARG A 207 -21.45 -8.45 -31.76
C ARG A 207 -20.78 -8.06 -33.08
N ALA A 208 -20.15 -9.05 -33.71
CA ALA A 208 -19.94 -9.07 -35.15
C ALA A 208 -19.66 -10.52 -35.52
N TYR A 209 -20.39 -11.01 -36.52
CA TYR A 209 -20.37 -12.34 -37.15
C TYR A 209 -21.40 -13.36 -36.64
N HIS A 210 -22.34 -13.60 -37.57
CA HIS A 210 -23.45 -14.55 -37.68
C HIS A 210 -24.75 -14.22 -36.95
#